data_AF-A0A953ACS0-F1
#
_entry.id   AF-A0A953ACS0-F1
#
_cell.length_a   1.000
_cell.length_b   1.000
_cell.length_c   1.000
_cell.angle_alpha   90.00
_cell.angle_beta   90.00
_cell.angle_gamma   90.00
#
_symmetry.space_group_name_H-M   'P 1'
#
loop_
_entity.id
_entity.type
_entity.pdbx_description
1 polymer ?
#
loop_
_entity_poly.entity_id
_entity_poly.type
_entity_poly.pdbx_seq_one_letter_code
_entity_poly.pdbx_strand_id
1 'polypeptide(L)'
;MRDHPLPLFNRLLWSWPWYLLAALAAILVGLLGSSTTRLVGLACFALLATLAMLRERLPEALCLPAALLAWLLSLLPQTLGWRLEVTLLLACLVCPLLFSSQFVWRIIRPEPLWLPPAWPARLLGLGGQTGVVLICASAPLFNQSIQTGPLALTVLGLLLVWQALLQTQRTPRRWTGYGAGLLLVLAFTWEIRQQLQPTFDLLCLPLASYLVVLSPFLLRDRQTAGSQQIGRLVMVLGACLFLVPSFILSIVSGEQEQLLSLFLVLAESLSLFLFGIAVRVRFFILGGAALVVGGAIRAVIYTLGHGDQAPLIWPALGLAGLALLGGSIFLTWRRPSLPS
;
A
#
# COMPACT_ATOMS: atom_id res chain seq x y z
N MET A 1 37.05 -28.67 -24.63
CA MET A 1 36.86 -27.77 -25.78
C MET A 1 35.61 -26.97 -25.50
N ARG A 2 35.75 -25.63 -25.46
CA ARG A 2 34.71 -24.68 -25.04
C ARG A 2 33.95 -24.24 -26.29
N ASP A 3 32.65 -24.52 -26.33
CA ASP A 3 31.79 -24.04 -27.40
C ASP A 3 31.70 -22.50 -27.34
N HIS A 4 32.00 -21.86 -28.49
CA HIS A 4 32.04 -20.42 -28.64
C HIS A 4 30.64 -19.79 -28.51
N PRO A 5 30.43 -18.77 -27.66
CA PRO A 5 29.17 -18.02 -27.55
C PRO A 5 29.00 -16.97 -28.68
N LEU A 6 29.59 -17.19 -29.85
CA LEU A 6 29.70 -16.19 -30.93
C LEU A 6 28.55 -16.14 -31.97
N PRO A 7 27.61 -17.10 -32.13
CA PRO A 7 26.63 -17.02 -33.21
C PRO A 7 25.48 -16.02 -32.96
N LEU A 8 25.13 -15.75 -31.70
CA LEU A 8 24.05 -14.81 -31.35
C LEU A 8 24.47 -13.35 -31.55
N PHE A 9 25.70 -13.00 -31.17
CA PHE A 9 26.20 -11.63 -31.29
C PHE A 9 26.33 -11.21 -32.76
N ASN A 10 26.82 -12.09 -33.64
CA ASN A 10 26.87 -11.83 -35.08
C ASN A 10 25.50 -11.74 -35.74
N ARG A 11 24.51 -12.54 -35.27
CA ARG A 11 23.13 -12.46 -35.77
C ARG A 11 22.43 -11.19 -35.30
N LEU A 12 22.67 -10.76 -34.06
CA LEU A 12 22.20 -9.48 -33.53
C LEU A 12 22.86 -8.29 -34.23
N LEU A 13 24.17 -8.33 -34.49
CA LEU A 13 24.89 -7.28 -35.22
C LEU A 13 24.30 -7.05 -36.63
N TRP A 14 23.79 -8.10 -37.28
CA TRP A 14 23.14 -7.98 -38.59
C TRP A 14 21.73 -7.39 -38.53
N SER A 15 20.95 -7.69 -37.47
CA SER A 15 19.59 -7.16 -37.31
C SER A 15 19.52 -5.78 -36.63
N TRP A 16 20.57 -5.38 -35.92
CA TRP A 16 20.69 -4.11 -35.20
C TRP A 16 20.36 -2.85 -36.01
N PRO A 17 20.83 -2.69 -37.28
CA PRO A 17 20.52 -1.52 -38.08
C PRO A 17 19.01 -1.34 -38.32
N TRP A 18 18.29 -2.45 -38.49
CA TRP A 18 16.83 -2.44 -38.70
C TRP A 18 16.09 -2.06 -37.41
N TYR A 19 16.56 -2.51 -36.25
CA TYR A 19 16.00 -2.10 -34.96
C TYR A 19 16.24 -0.62 -34.67
N LEU A 20 17.44 -0.12 -34.94
CA LEU A 20 17.74 1.31 -34.80
C LEU A 20 16.87 2.15 -35.74
N LEU A 21 16.70 1.71 -36.99
CA LEU A 21 15.86 2.41 -37.96
C LEU A 21 14.39 2.40 -37.55
N ALA A 22 13.88 1.28 -37.04
CA ALA A 22 12.52 1.18 -36.51
C ALA A 22 12.31 2.04 -35.25
N ALA A 23 13.29 2.09 -34.34
CA ALA A 23 13.25 2.96 -33.17
C ALA A 23 13.26 4.44 -33.57
N LEU A 24 14.10 4.81 -34.54
CA LEU A 24 14.17 6.17 -35.08
C LEU A 24 12.84 6.54 -35.77
N ALA A 25 12.25 5.63 -36.55
CA ALA A 25 10.93 5.82 -37.14
C ALA A 25 9.84 6.02 -36.08
N ALA A 26 9.86 5.22 -35.00
CA ALA A 26 8.92 5.38 -33.89
C ALA A 26 9.07 6.75 -33.19
N ILE A 27 10.31 7.22 -33.00
CA ILE A 27 10.61 8.55 -32.43
C ILE A 27 10.11 9.66 -33.36
N LEU A 28 10.39 9.58 -34.66
CA LEU A 28 9.92 10.57 -35.65
C LEU A 28 8.39 10.63 -35.69
N VAL A 29 7.71 9.49 -35.70
CA VAL A 29 6.24 9.43 -35.68
C VAL A 29 5.70 9.98 -34.36
N GLY A 30 6.34 9.69 -33.23
CA GLY A 30 5.97 10.19 -31.91
C GLY A 30 6.10 11.72 -31.78
N LEU A 31 7.12 12.33 -32.41
CA LEU A 31 7.39 13.76 -32.30
C LEU A 31 6.67 14.60 -33.38
N LEU A 32 6.73 14.15 -34.64
CA LEU A 32 6.31 14.92 -35.82
C LEU A 32 4.93 14.52 -36.34
N GLY A 33 4.40 13.37 -35.93
CA GLY A 33 3.09 12.89 -36.38
C GLY A 33 1.96 13.84 -35.98
N SER A 34 0.94 13.93 -36.84
CA SER A 34 -0.34 14.57 -36.50
C SER A 34 -1.03 13.84 -35.33
N SER A 35 -1.95 14.48 -34.62
CA SER A 35 -2.52 13.95 -33.36
C SER A 35 -2.95 12.48 -33.44
N THR A 36 -3.74 12.10 -34.44
CA THR A 36 -4.24 10.72 -34.63
C THR A 36 -3.16 9.77 -35.15
N THR A 37 -2.36 10.20 -36.11
CA THR A 37 -1.29 9.35 -36.70
C THR A 37 -0.19 9.05 -35.70
N ARG A 38 0.11 9.99 -34.79
CA ARG A 38 1.04 9.82 -33.68
C ARG A 38 0.59 8.71 -32.73
N LEU A 39 -0.68 8.73 -32.31
CA LEU A 39 -1.23 7.73 -31.40
C LEU A 39 -1.29 6.34 -32.03
N VAL A 40 -1.88 6.23 -33.22
CA VAL A 40 -2.00 4.96 -33.94
C VAL A 40 -0.63 4.42 -34.30
N GLY A 41 0.28 5.28 -34.75
CA GLY A 41 1.66 4.93 -35.06
C GLY A 41 2.41 4.37 -33.85
N LEU A 42 2.37 5.07 -32.71
CA LEU A 42 2.98 4.58 -31.46
C LEU A 42 2.36 3.27 -30.98
N ALA A 43 1.04 3.09 -31.11
CA ALA A 43 0.36 1.84 -30.76
C ALA A 43 0.83 0.68 -31.65
N CYS A 44 0.91 0.91 -32.97
CA CYS A 44 1.43 -0.07 -33.92
C CYS A 44 2.89 -0.42 -33.64
N PHE A 45 3.74 0.57 -33.36
CA PHE A 45 5.15 0.31 -33.01
C PHE A 45 5.29 -0.43 -31.69
N ALA A 46 4.46 -0.13 -30.68
CA ALA A 46 4.44 -0.88 -29.43
C ALA A 46 4.06 -2.35 -29.68
N LEU A 47 3.02 -2.60 -30.49
CA LEU A 47 2.59 -3.94 -30.87
C LEU A 47 3.70 -4.68 -31.64
N LEU A 48 4.28 -4.05 -32.66
CA LEU A 48 5.39 -4.62 -33.42
C LEU A 48 6.60 -4.93 -32.53
N ALA A 49 6.93 -4.05 -31.59
CA ALA A 49 7.99 -4.27 -30.61
C ALA A 49 7.70 -5.48 -29.72
N THR A 50 6.46 -5.67 -29.26
CA THR A 50 6.09 -6.88 -28.49
C THR A 50 6.20 -8.16 -29.32
N LEU A 51 5.81 -8.13 -30.59
CA LEU A 51 5.94 -9.29 -31.48
C LEU A 51 7.40 -9.62 -31.78
N ALA A 52 8.23 -8.60 -32.05
CA ALA A 52 9.66 -8.75 -32.25
C ALA A 52 10.33 -9.34 -31.00
N MET A 53 10.01 -8.82 -29.81
CA MET A 53 10.47 -9.34 -28.52
C MET A 53 10.12 -10.83 -28.35
N LEU A 54 8.87 -11.23 -28.65
CA LEU A 54 8.44 -12.62 -28.56
C LEU A 54 9.15 -13.52 -29.57
N ARG A 55 9.38 -13.03 -30.79
CA ARG A 55 10.06 -13.76 -31.87
C ARG A 55 11.54 -13.99 -31.56
N GLU A 56 12.23 -12.97 -31.06
CA GLU A 56 13.65 -13.03 -30.73
C GLU A 56 13.94 -13.64 -29.35
N ARG A 57 12.90 -13.88 -28.55
CA ARG A 57 12.99 -14.48 -27.21
C ARG A 57 13.87 -13.70 -26.23
N LEU A 58 13.94 -12.38 -26.41
CA LEU A 58 14.75 -11.47 -25.59
C LEU A 58 13.86 -10.79 -24.52
N PRO A 59 13.95 -11.19 -23.24
CA PRO A 59 13.13 -10.60 -22.17
C PRO A 59 13.49 -9.14 -21.87
N GLU A 60 14.73 -8.73 -22.17
CA GLU A 60 15.21 -7.36 -21.98
C GLU A 60 14.57 -6.37 -22.95
N ALA A 61 14.19 -6.85 -24.14
CA ALA A 61 13.51 -6.02 -25.13
C ALA A 61 12.10 -5.59 -24.69
N LEU A 62 11.57 -6.08 -23.56
CA LEU A 62 10.31 -5.63 -22.94
C LEU A 62 10.35 -4.15 -22.52
N CYS A 63 11.53 -3.59 -22.28
CA CYS A 63 11.68 -2.17 -21.95
C CYS A 63 11.20 -1.25 -23.08
N LEU A 64 11.40 -1.64 -24.34
CA LEU A 64 11.01 -0.84 -25.50
C LEU A 64 9.49 -0.71 -25.68
N PRO A 65 8.69 -1.79 -25.73
CA PRO A 65 7.24 -1.68 -25.81
C PRO A 65 6.66 -1.01 -24.56
N ALA A 66 7.24 -1.21 -23.38
CA ALA A 66 6.82 -0.49 -22.17
C ALA A 66 7.09 1.02 -22.27
N ALA A 67 8.23 1.44 -22.80
CA ALA A 67 8.55 2.86 -23.03
C ALA A 67 7.62 3.49 -24.08
N LEU A 68 7.35 2.78 -25.19
CA LEU A 68 6.41 3.25 -26.21
C LEU A 68 4.99 3.36 -25.66
N LEU A 69 4.54 2.41 -24.85
CA LEU A 69 3.24 2.47 -24.17
C LEU A 69 3.18 3.63 -23.16
N ALA A 70 4.23 3.84 -22.36
CA ALA A 70 4.30 4.98 -21.44
C ALA A 70 4.24 6.32 -22.20
N TRP A 71 4.94 6.41 -23.34
CA TRP A 71 4.88 7.60 -24.19
C TRP A 71 3.49 7.81 -24.78
N LEU A 72 2.87 6.76 -25.32
CA LEU A 72 1.49 6.81 -25.79
C LEU A 72 0.52 7.28 -24.68
N LEU A 73 0.63 6.72 -23.47
CA LEU A 73 -0.21 7.09 -22.33
C LEU A 73 -0.03 8.55 -21.94
N SER A 74 1.20 9.08 -22.02
CA SER A 74 1.48 10.50 -21.73
C SER A 74 0.88 11.47 -22.76
N LEU A 75 0.68 11.02 -24.00
CA LEU A 75 0.13 11.84 -25.09
C LEU A 75 -1.40 11.84 -25.13
N LEU A 76 -2.08 10.84 -24.55
CA LEU A 76 -3.54 10.72 -24.56
C LEU A 76 -4.28 11.94 -24.01
N PRO A 77 -3.92 12.53 -22.85
CA PRO A 77 -4.62 13.71 -22.32
C PRO A 77 -4.49 14.92 -23.25
N GLN A 78 -3.32 15.08 -23.88
CA GLN A 78 -2.99 16.24 -24.71
C GLN A 78 -3.64 16.18 -26.10
N THR A 79 -3.76 14.97 -26.67
CA THR A 79 -4.17 14.78 -28.06
C THR A 79 -5.67 14.53 -28.23
N LEU A 80 -6.27 13.75 -27.34
CA LEU A 80 -7.69 13.39 -27.38
C LEU A 80 -8.53 14.14 -26.34
N GLY A 81 -7.92 14.99 -25.51
CA GLY A 81 -8.62 15.69 -24.43
C GLY A 81 -9.17 14.73 -23.37
N TRP A 82 -8.63 13.51 -23.28
CA TRP A 82 -9.06 12.54 -22.28
C TRP A 82 -8.75 13.06 -20.88
N ARG A 83 -9.68 12.82 -19.95
CA ARG A 83 -9.45 13.10 -18.54
C ARG A 83 -8.26 12.29 -18.05
N LEU A 84 -7.38 12.92 -17.26
CA LEU A 84 -6.22 12.27 -16.65
C LEU A 84 -6.59 10.97 -15.92
N GLU A 85 -7.75 10.93 -15.27
CA GLU A 85 -8.27 9.75 -14.58
C GLU A 85 -8.38 8.53 -15.50
N VAL A 86 -8.91 8.69 -16.72
CA VAL A 86 -9.05 7.58 -17.68
C VAL A 86 -7.68 7.06 -18.10
N THR A 87 -6.71 7.97 -18.27
CA THR A 87 -5.35 7.58 -18.64
C THR A 87 -4.60 6.87 -17.51
N LEU A 88 -4.83 7.28 -16.26
CA LEU A 88 -4.26 6.62 -15.08
C LEU A 88 -4.90 5.25 -14.86
N LEU A 89 -6.21 5.11 -15.11
CA LEU A 89 -6.90 3.82 -15.07
C LEU A 89 -6.31 2.85 -16.11
N LEU A 90 -6.08 3.32 -17.34
CA LEU A 90 -5.42 2.52 -18.37
C LEU A 90 -3.99 2.14 -17.99
N ALA A 91 -3.22 3.07 -17.40
CA ALA A 91 -1.89 2.78 -16.88
C ALA A 91 -1.94 1.67 -15.81
N CYS A 92 -2.90 1.73 -14.87
CA CYS A 92 -3.14 0.69 -13.87
C CYS A 92 -3.51 -0.67 -14.46
N LEU A 93 -4.08 -0.73 -15.68
CA LEU A 93 -4.35 -1.99 -16.38
C LEU A 93 -3.12 -2.51 -17.14
N VAL A 94 -2.29 -1.61 -17.69
CA VAL A 94 -1.08 -1.98 -18.41
C VAL A 94 0.00 -2.53 -17.46
N CYS A 95 0.15 -1.97 -16.26
CA CYS A 95 1.12 -2.44 -15.26
C CYS A 95 1.00 -3.94 -14.87
N PRO A 96 -0.18 -4.48 -14.52
CA PRO A 96 -0.34 -5.90 -14.24
C PRO A 96 -0.16 -6.77 -15.49
N LEU A 97 -0.52 -6.28 -16.68
CA LEU A 97 -0.23 -6.99 -17.93
C LEU A 97 1.28 -7.12 -18.15
N LEU A 98 2.05 -6.03 -17.99
CA LEU A 98 3.51 -6.05 -18.05
C LEU A 98 4.10 -7.00 -16.99
N PHE A 99 3.55 -7.00 -15.77
CA PHE A 99 3.99 -7.92 -14.72
C PHE A 99 3.66 -9.39 -15.05
N SER A 100 2.51 -9.67 -15.65
CA SER A 100 2.08 -11.00 -16.06
C SER A 100 2.91 -11.57 -17.22
N SER A 101 3.54 -10.70 -18.03
CA SER A 101 4.43 -11.12 -19.13
C SER A 101 5.56 -12.04 -18.67
N GLN A 102 5.95 -12.01 -17.39
CA GLN A 102 6.93 -12.93 -16.82
C GLN A 102 6.56 -14.41 -16.97
N PHE A 103 5.26 -14.73 -17.09
CA PHE A 103 4.78 -16.10 -17.29
C PHE A 103 4.97 -16.58 -18.72
N VAL A 104 4.96 -15.68 -19.70
CA VAL A 104 5.21 -16.03 -21.11
C VAL A 104 6.60 -16.64 -21.26
N TRP A 105 7.58 -16.12 -20.51
CA TRP A 105 8.94 -16.63 -20.46
C TRP A 105 9.10 -17.97 -19.74
N ARG A 106 8.06 -18.48 -19.08
CA ARG A 106 8.04 -19.87 -18.59
C ARG A 106 7.63 -20.85 -19.67
N ILE A 107 6.83 -20.41 -20.64
CA ILE A 107 6.35 -21.22 -21.77
C ILE A 107 7.41 -21.21 -22.88
N ILE A 108 7.96 -20.03 -23.18
CA ILE A 108 8.98 -19.84 -24.20
C ILE A 108 10.33 -19.78 -23.50
N ARG A 109 11.22 -20.75 -23.76
CA ARG A 109 12.58 -20.76 -23.19
C ARG A 109 13.32 -19.48 -23.62
N PRO A 110 13.67 -18.59 -22.68
CA PRO A 110 14.31 -17.32 -23.00
C PRO A 110 15.79 -17.54 -23.31
N GLU A 111 16.35 -16.66 -24.14
CA GLU A 111 17.80 -16.56 -24.38
C GLU A 111 18.29 -15.25 -23.72
N PRO A 112 18.55 -15.24 -22.40
CA PRO A 112 18.95 -14.02 -21.71
C PRO A 112 20.35 -13.58 -22.12
N LEU A 113 20.54 -12.28 -22.33
CA LEU A 113 21.85 -11.69 -22.65
C LEU A 113 22.59 -11.24 -21.38
N TRP A 114 21.90 -10.54 -20.47
CA TRP A 114 22.50 -9.92 -19.27
C TRP A 114 21.68 -10.13 -18.00
N LEU A 115 20.35 -10.08 -18.09
CA LEU A 115 19.44 -10.08 -16.94
C LEU A 115 18.60 -11.35 -16.85
N PRO A 116 18.22 -11.80 -15.64
CA PRO A 116 17.29 -12.90 -15.51
C PRO A 116 15.92 -12.49 -16.07
N PRO A 117 15.21 -13.39 -16.78
CA PRO A 117 14.04 -13.05 -17.59
C PRO A 117 12.87 -12.45 -16.79
N ALA A 118 12.81 -12.71 -15.48
CA ALA A 118 11.75 -12.21 -14.61
C ALA A 118 11.99 -10.76 -14.12
N TRP A 119 13.23 -10.27 -14.12
CA TRP A 119 13.55 -8.93 -13.59
C TRP A 119 12.94 -7.78 -14.38
N PRO A 120 13.04 -7.71 -15.73
CA PRO A 120 12.50 -6.57 -16.47
C PRO A 120 10.99 -6.44 -16.31
N ALA A 121 10.25 -7.55 -16.38
CA ALA A 121 8.80 -7.57 -16.16
C ALA A 121 8.41 -7.12 -14.74
N ARG A 122 9.19 -7.50 -13.72
CA ARG A 122 8.97 -7.08 -12.33
C ARG A 122 9.25 -5.61 -12.10
N LEU A 123 10.39 -5.11 -12.60
CA LEU A 123 10.80 -3.72 -12.44
C LEU A 123 9.84 -2.78 -13.18
N LEU A 124 9.44 -3.12 -14.41
CA LEU A 124 8.51 -2.32 -15.19
C LEU A 124 7.09 -2.37 -14.61
N GLY A 125 6.60 -3.55 -14.22
CA GLY A 125 5.27 -3.69 -13.63
C GLY A 125 5.12 -2.99 -12.28
N LEU A 126 6.03 -3.27 -11.34
CA LEU A 126 6.00 -2.65 -10.01
C LEU A 126 6.41 -1.17 -10.07
N GLY A 127 7.48 -0.86 -10.80
CA GLY A 127 7.96 0.51 -10.98
C GLY A 127 6.93 1.40 -11.66
N GLY A 128 6.30 0.90 -12.73
CA GLY A 128 5.20 1.60 -13.40
C GLY A 128 4.04 1.88 -12.45
N GLN A 129 3.59 0.87 -11.69
CA GLN A 129 2.49 1.05 -10.74
C GLN A 129 2.86 2.01 -9.60
N THR A 130 4.10 1.98 -9.10
CA THR A 130 4.56 2.97 -8.11
C THR A 130 4.57 4.38 -8.69
N GLY A 131 4.93 4.55 -9.97
CA GLY A 131 4.86 5.83 -10.66
C GLY A 131 3.43 6.37 -10.74
N VAL A 132 2.46 5.52 -11.09
CA VAL A 132 1.03 5.89 -11.12
C VAL A 132 0.54 6.33 -9.73
N VAL A 133 0.90 5.59 -8.68
CA VAL A 133 0.57 5.94 -7.29
C VAL A 133 1.19 7.28 -6.89
N LEU A 134 2.45 7.54 -7.25
CA LEU A 134 3.11 8.82 -6.96
C LEU A 134 2.44 10.01 -7.66
N ILE A 135 1.99 9.82 -8.92
CA ILE A 135 1.23 10.84 -9.65
C ILE A 135 -0.12 11.10 -8.97
N CYS A 136 -0.81 10.05 -8.52
CA CYS A 136 -2.07 10.21 -7.78
C CYS A 136 -1.84 10.88 -6.41
N ALA A 137 -0.74 10.58 -5.73
CA ALA A 137 -0.33 11.18 -4.46
C ALA A 137 0.04 12.66 -4.56
N SER A 138 0.61 13.09 -5.69
CA SER A 138 0.96 14.49 -5.93
C SER A 138 -0.22 15.33 -6.41
N ALA A 139 -1.27 14.72 -6.95
CA ALA A 139 -2.49 15.42 -7.41
C ALA A 139 -3.11 16.43 -6.42
N PRO A 140 -3.25 16.15 -5.10
CA PRO A 140 -3.75 17.14 -4.15
C PRO A 140 -2.85 18.38 -4.03
N LEU A 141 -1.54 18.27 -4.29
CA LEU A 141 -0.64 19.43 -4.32
C LEU A 141 -0.97 20.41 -5.46
N PHE A 142 -1.59 19.90 -6.52
CA PHE A 142 -2.03 20.67 -7.69
C PHE A 142 -3.53 20.96 -7.67
N ASN A 143 -4.18 20.80 -6.51
CA ASN A 143 -5.62 21.03 -6.31
C ASN A 143 -6.50 20.17 -7.23
N GLN A 144 -6.03 18.97 -7.60
CA GLN A 144 -6.78 17.99 -8.39
C GLN A 144 -7.16 16.80 -7.51
N SER A 145 -8.46 16.50 -7.41
CA SER A 145 -8.96 15.31 -6.73
C SER A 145 -9.08 14.16 -7.73
N ILE A 146 -8.08 13.28 -7.76
CA ILE A 146 -8.08 12.10 -8.64
C ILE A 146 -8.73 10.92 -7.93
N GLN A 147 -9.83 10.41 -8.48
CA GLN A 147 -10.56 9.25 -7.91
C GLN A 147 -9.85 7.91 -8.15
N THR A 148 -8.87 7.84 -9.06
CA THR A 148 -8.17 6.59 -9.38
C THR A 148 -7.04 6.22 -8.40
N GLY A 149 -6.71 7.10 -7.45
CA GLY A 149 -5.67 6.89 -6.44
C GLY A 149 -5.83 5.62 -5.59
N PRO A 150 -6.99 5.38 -4.93
CA PRO A 150 -7.19 4.18 -4.13
C PRO A 150 -7.11 2.91 -4.97
N LEU A 151 -7.72 2.91 -6.16
CA LEU A 151 -7.61 1.80 -7.11
C LEU A 151 -6.14 1.51 -7.47
N ALA A 152 -5.33 2.54 -7.75
CA ALA A 152 -3.92 2.36 -8.03
C ALA A 152 -3.14 1.73 -6.86
N LEU A 153 -3.45 2.12 -5.62
CA LEU A 153 -2.87 1.52 -4.42
C LEU A 153 -3.30 0.06 -4.22
N THR A 154 -4.57 -0.27 -4.49
CA THR A 154 -5.04 -1.66 -4.41
C THR A 154 -4.36 -2.56 -5.43
N VAL A 155 -4.18 -2.09 -6.68
CA VAL A 155 -3.46 -2.81 -7.73
C VAL A 155 -2.00 -3.02 -7.33
N LEU A 156 -1.34 -1.99 -6.79
CA LEU A 156 0.04 -2.12 -6.28
C LEU A 156 0.13 -3.16 -5.15
N GLY A 157 -0.80 -3.10 -4.19
CA GLY A 157 -0.91 -4.08 -3.10
C GLY A 157 -1.08 -5.51 -3.64
N LEU A 158 -1.96 -5.70 -4.62
CA LEU A 158 -2.21 -7.00 -5.24
C LEU A 158 -0.98 -7.52 -6.01
N LEU A 159 -0.26 -6.63 -6.69
CA LEU A 159 1.02 -6.98 -7.35
C LEU A 159 2.09 -7.39 -6.33
N LEU A 160 2.17 -6.74 -5.16
CA LEU A 160 3.07 -7.17 -4.09
C LEU A 160 2.66 -8.51 -3.47
N VAL A 161 1.36 -8.77 -3.29
CA VAL A 161 0.88 -10.10 -2.86
C VAL A 161 1.27 -11.15 -3.90
N TRP A 162 1.04 -10.86 -5.18
CA TRP A 162 1.41 -11.75 -6.28
C TRP A 162 2.92 -12.02 -6.27
N GLN A 163 3.73 -10.98 -6.12
CA GLN A 163 5.18 -11.11 -6.00
C GLN A 163 5.58 -11.95 -4.79
N ALA A 164 4.93 -11.77 -3.64
CA ALA A 164 5.17 -12.55 -2.43
C ALA A 164 4.91 -14.04 -2.66
N LEU A 165 3.86 -14.39 -3.42
CA LEU A 165 3.55 -15.77 -3.78
C LEU A 165 4.59 -16.39 -4.72
N LEU A 166 5.23 -15.58 -5.56
CA LEU A 166 6.28 -16.03 -6.48
C LEU A 166 7.66 -16.20 -5.82
N GLN A 167 7.85 -15.69 -4.60
CA GLN A 167 9.12 -15.79 -3.89
C GLN A 167 9.25 -17.13 -3.15
N THR A 168 10.36 -17.83 -3.39
CA THR A 168 10.71 -19.09 -2.72
C THR A 168 11.29 -18.86 -1.33
N GLN A 169 11.98 -17.74 -1.11
CA GLN A 169 12.58 -17.40 0.18
C GLN A 169 11.52 -16.86 1.16
N ARG A 170 11.51 -17.40 2.39
CA ARG A 170 10.51 -17.08 3.42
C ARG A 170 10.62 -15.65 3.95
N THR A 171 11.84 -15.13 4.08
CA THR A 171 12.10 -13.80 4.66
C THR A 171 11.58 -12.66 3.79
N PRO A 172 11.94 -12.51 2.50
CA PRO A 172 11.42 -11.42 1.67
C PRO A 172 9.91 -11.57 1.45
N ARG A 173 9.39 -12.80 1.38
CA ARG A 173 7.95 -13.07 1.21
C ARG A 173 7.09 -12.47 2.32
N ARG A 174 7.55 -12.56 3.57
CA ARG A 174 6.83 -11.95 4.70
C ARG A 174 6.88 -10.44 4.65
N TRP A 175 8.04 -9.86 4.36
CA TRP A 175 8.19 -8.41 4.23
C TRP A 175 7.32 -7.83 3.12
N THR A 176 7.28 -8.48 1.94
CA THR A 176 6.38 -8.06 0.86
C THR A 176 4.91 -8.23 1.24
N GLY A 177 4.57 -9.27 2.00
CA GLY A 177 3.21 -9.47 2.51
C GLY A 177 2.78 -8.37 3.51
N TYR A 178 3.65 -8.01 4.45
CA TYR A 178 3.39 -6.91 5.39
C TYR A 178 3.28 -5.56 4.67
N GLY A 179 4.12 -5.32 3.66
CA GLY A 179 4.04 -4.14 2.81
C GLY A 179 2.73 -4.09 2.01
N ALA A 180 2.30 -5.23 1.43
CA ALA A 180 1.06 -5.30 0.69
C ALA A 180 -0.17 -5.00 1.56
N GLY A 181 -0.22 -5.55 2.77
CA GLY A 181 -1.29 -5.25 3.73
C GLY A 181 -1.33 -3.77 4.09
N LEU A 182 -0.17 -3.14 4.29
CA LEU A 182 -0.07 -1.70 4.56
C LEU A 182 -0.63 -0.88 3.39
N LEU A 183 -0.29 -1.22 2.15
CA LEU A 183 -0.80 -0.52 0.97
C LEU A 183 -2.32 -0.65 0.80
N LEU A 184 -2.88 -1.84 1.08
CA LEU A 184 -4.33 -2.05 1.02
C LEU A 184 -5.06 -1.22 2.07
N VAL A 185 -4.50 -1.12 3.27
CA VAL A 185 -5.06 -0.29 4.34
C VAL A 185 -4.96 1.19 3.98
N LEU A 186 -3.85 1.63 3.36
CA LEU A 186 -3.73 2.98 2.83
C LEU A 186 -4.76 3.27 1.73
N ALA A 187 -5.01 2.32 0.83
CA ALA A 187 -6.06 2.43 -0.17
C ALA A 187 -7.44 2.60 0.48
N PHE A 188 -7.73 1.83 1.53
CA PHE A 188 -8.98 1.92 2.25
C PHE A 188 -9.14 3.26 2.99
N THR A 189 -8.09 3.76 3.66
CA THR A 189 -8.11 5.12 4.25
C THR A 189 -8.32 6.20 3.20
N TRP A 190 -7.80 6.00 1.99
CA TRP A 190 -7.98 6.95 0.90
C TRP A 190 -9.43 6.95 0.38
N GLU A 191 -10.04 5.78 0.16
CA GLU A 191 -11.46 5.67 -0.21
C GLU A 191 -12.36 6.35 0.82
N ILE A 192 -12.11 6.07 2.11
CA ILE A 192 -12.86 6.70 3.20
C ILE A 192 -12.74 8.23 3.13
N ARG A 193 -11.54 8.76 2.89
CA ARG A 193 -11.32 10.20 2.75
C ARG A 193 -12.13 10.82 1.62
N GLN A 194 -12.21 10.13 0.47
CA GLN A 194 -12.92 10.65 -0.69
C GLN A 194 -14.44 10.57 -0.55
N GLN A 195 -14.96 9.48 0.02
CA GLN A 195 -16.39 9.22 0.07
C GLN A 195 -17.09 9.88 1.27
N LEU A 196 -16.44 9.89 2.44
CA LEU A 196 -17.10 10.24 3.71
C LEU A 196 -16.65 11.57 4.31
N GLN A 197 -15.62 12.21 3.74
CA GLN A 197 -14.96 13.42 4.29
C GLN A 197 -14.85 13.39 5.84
N PRO A 198 -14.37 12.29 6.44
CA PRO A 198 -14.54 12.12 7.87
C PRO A 198 -13.51 12.94 8.65
N THR A 199 -13.78 13.10 9.94
CA THR A 199 -12.85 13.69 10.90
C THR A 199 -11.52 12.94 10.91
N PHE A 200 -10.45 13.64 11.31
CA PHE A 200 -9.08 13.13 11.23
C PHE A 200 -8.89 11.80 11.99
N ASP A 201 -9.60 11.58 13.09
CA ASP A 201 -9.54 10.35 13.88
C ASP A 201 -9.99 9.12 13.09
N LEU A 202 -11.12 9.25 12.39
CA LEU A 202 -11.69 8.18 11.58
C LEU A 202 -10.81 7.84 10.37
N LEU A 203 -10.03 8.81 9.86
CA LEU A 203 -9.03 8.56 8.81
C LEU A 203 -7.84 7.74 9.32
N CYS A 204 -7.42 7.96 10.57
CA CYS A 204 -6.29 7.23 11.16
C CYS A 204 -6.66 5.81 11.61
N LEU A 205 -7.94 5.55 11.89
CA LEU A 205 -8.41 4.29 12.49
C LEU A 205 -8.00 3.03 11.68
N PRO A 206 -8.18 2.94 10.35
CA PRO A 206 -7.80 1.73 9.62
C PRO A 206 -6.28 1.50 9.65
N LEU A 207 -5.48 2.56 9.47
CA LEU A 207 -4.02 2.48 9.54
C LEU A 207 -3.54 2.04 10.93
N ALA A 208 -4.09 2.66 11.97
CA ALA A 208 -3.76 2.36 13.35
C ALA A 208 -4.14 0.92 13.73
N SER A 209 -5.33 0.47 13.35
CA SER A 209 -5.78 -0.91 13.61
C SER A 209 -4.87 -1.95 12.95
N TYR A 210 -4.44 -1.72 11.71
CA TYR A 210 -3.49 -2.60 11.02
C TYR A 210 -2.14 -2.67 11.73
N LEU A 211 -1.58 -1.53 12.15
CA LEU A 211 -0.30 -1.49 12.86
C LEU A 211 -0.38 -2.18 14.22
N VAL A 212 -1.47 -1.96 14.97
CA VAL A 212 -1.70 -2.63 16.26
C VAL A 212 -1.77 -4.14 16.08
N VAL A 213 -2.53 -4.62 15.10
CA VAL A 213 -2.65 -6.06 14.79
C VAL A 213 -1.34 -6.66 14.28
N LEU A 214 -0.58 -5.92 13.46
CA LEU A 214 0.69 -6.38 12.89
C LEU A 214 1.81 -6.46 13.95
N SER A 215 1.83 -5.55 14.91
CA SER A 215 2.90 -5.43 15.90
C SER A 215 3.24 -6.73 16.66
N PRO A 216 2.29 -7.54 17.18
CA PRO A 216 2.65 -8.78 17.85
C PRO A 216 3.17 -9.88 16.92
N PHE A 217 2.76 -9.90 15.66
CA PHE A 217 3.29 -10.85 14.69
C PHE A 217 4.76 -10.55 14.42
N LEU A 218 5.11 -9.27 14.27
CA LEU A 218 6.50 -8.85 14.10
C LEU A 218 7.36 -9.13 15.34
N LEU A 219 6.83 -8.94 16.54
CA LEU A 219 7.56 -9.23 17.78
C LEU A 219 7.80 -10.73 18.02
N ARG A 220 6.87 -11.58 17.56
CA ARG A 220 6.99 -13.05 17.68
C ARG A 220 7.85 -13.67 16.58
N ASP A 221 8.07 -12.96 15.46
CA ASP A 221 8.89 -13.46 14.37
C ASP A 221 10.39 -13.41 14.72
N ARG A 222 10.99 -14.57 14.99
CA ARG A 222 12.43 -14.71 15.23
C ARG A 222 13.24 -15.01 13.96
N GLN A 223 12.58 -15.26 12.82
CA GLN A 223 13.25 -15.75 11.60
C GLN A 223 13.77 -14.60 10.74
N THR A 224 13.26 -13.39 10.94
CA THR A 224 13.60 -12.20 10.16
C THR A 224 14.49 -11.28 11.01
N ALA A 225 15.69 -10.95 10.51
CA ALA A 225 16.56 -9.98 11.18
C ALA A 225 15.87 -8.60 11.21
N GLY A 226 15.88 -7.93 12.37
CA GLY A 226 15.31 -6.59 12.55
C GLY A 226 13.78 -6.54 12.78
N SER A 227 13.05 -7.65 12.67
CA SER A 227 11.59 -7.70 12.88
C SER A 227 11.15 -7.19 14.26
N GLN A 228 11.93 -7.50 15.30
CA GLN A 228 11.60 -7.09 16.66
C GLN A 228 11.74 -5.59 16.88
N GLN A 229 12.75 -4.95 16.27
CA GLN A 229 12.92 -3.50 16.34
C GLN A 229 11.78 -2.80 15.60
N ILE A 230 11.48 -3.24 14.39
CA ILE A 230 10.37 -2.72 13.59
C ILE A 230 9.03 -2.97 14.29
N GLY A 231 8.84 -4.14 14.90
CA GLY A 231 7.64 -4.48 15.68
C GLY A 231 7.43 -3.56 16.89
N ARG A 232 8.50 -3.15 17.59
CA ARG A 232 8.41 -2.15 18.67
C ARG A 232 8.04 -0.76 18.14
N LEU A 233 8.63 -0.33 17.02
CA LEU A 233 8.29 0.95 16.40
C LEU A 233 6.84 0.97 15.91
N VAL A 234 6.41 -0.09 15.23
CA VAL A 234 5.03 -0.28 14.73
C VAL A 234 4.02 -0.31 15.88
N MET A 235 4.38 -0.91 17.02
CA MET A 235 3.55 -0.89 18.23
C MET A 235 3.33 0.52 18.77
N VAL A 236 4.42 1.28 18.93
CA VAL A 236 4.34 2.65 19.45
C VAL A 236 3.59 3.55 18.47
N LEU A 237 3.94 3.49 17.19
CA LEU A 237 3.26 4.24 16.13
C LEU A 237 1.78 3.89 16.06
N GLY A 238 1.44 2.60 16.05
CA GLY A 238 0.06 2.14 16.02
C GLY A 238 -0.76 2.62 17.21
N ALA A 239 -0.21 2.53 18.44
CA ALA A 239 -0.87 3.05 19.63
C ALA A 239 -1.04 4.57 19.59
N CYS A 240 -0.01 5.31 19.17
CA CYS A 240 -0.07 6.77 19.05
C CYS A 240 -1.09 7.21 17.99
N LEU A 241 -1.08 6.58 16.80
CA LEU A 241 -2.03 6.87 15.72
C LEU A 241 -3.48 6.51 16.11
N PHE A 242 -3.67 5.51 16.95
CA PHE A 242 -4.99 5.12 17.42
C PHE A 242 -5.53 6.08 18.49
N LEU A 243 -4.68 6.57 19.39
CA LEU A 243 -5.12 7.25 20.62
C LEU A 243 -4.95 8.77 20.61
N VAL A 244 -3.89 9.27 19.97
CA VAL A 244 -3.54 10.70 20.04
C VAL A 244 -4.53 11.56 19.26
N PRO A 245 -4.94 11.21 18.02
CA PRO A 245 -5.92 11.98 17.28
C PRO A 245 -7.23 12.16 18.06
N SER A 246 -7.81 11.06 18.54
CA SER A 246 -9.08 11.05 19.28
C SER A 246 -9.01 11.80 20.60
N PHE A 247 -7.88 11.68 21.31
CA PHE A 247 -7.67 12.43 22.53
C PHE A 247 -7.57 13.94 22.27
N ILE A 248 -6.84 14.37 21.23
CA ILE A 248 -6.72 15.79 20.87
C ILE A 248 -8.06 16.34 20.39
N LEU A 249 -8.77 15.63 19.50
CA LEU A 249 -10.06 16.11 19.01
C LEU A 249 -11.05 16.24 20.15
N SER A 250 -11.07 15.34 21.13
CA SER A 250 -11.95 15.55 22.28
C SER A 250 -11.63 16.84 23.05
N ILE A 251 -10.40 17.38 23.02
CA ILE A 251 -10.01 18.70 23.60
C ILE A 251 -10.48 19.86 22.73
N VAL A 252 -10.22 19.77 21.44
CA VAL A 252 -10.27 20.93 20.55
C VAL A 252 -11.61 21.05 19.82
N SER A 253 -12.36 19.96 19.67
CA SER A 253 -13.61 19.93 18.92
C SER A 253 -14.72 20.75 19.59
N GLY A 254 -15.61 21.34 18.79
CA GLY A 254 -16.80 22.05 19.29
C GLY A 254 -17.78 21.14 20.04
N GLU A 255 -18.72 21.76 20.77
CA GLU A 255 -19.61 21.11 21.75
C GLU A 255 -20.37 19.88 21.23
N GLN A 256 -20.78 19.87 19.95
CA GLN A 256 -21.51 18.74 19.33
C GLN A 256 -20.61 17.54 18.98
N GLU A 257 -19.35 17.75 18.61
CA GLU A 257 -18.41 16.69 18.21
C GLU A 257 -17.59 16.14 19.39
N GLN A 258 -17.60 16.88 20.51
CA GLN A 258 -16.86 16.55 21.72
C GLN A 258 -17.35 15.25 22.38
N LEU A 259 -18.66 15.00 22.37
CA LEU A 259 -19.22 13.76 22.93
C LEU A 259 -18.85 12.53 22.09
N LEU A 260 -18.87 12.66 20.75
CA LEU A 260 -18.52 11.55 19.84
C LEU A 260 -17.05 11.19 19.99
N SER A 261 -16.15 12.17 19.97
CA SER A 261 -14.72 11.96 20.17
C SER A 261 -14.41 11.39 21.56
N LEU A 262 -15.15 11.79 22.61
CA LEU A 262 -14.98 11.23 23.96
C LEU A 262 -15.38 9.76 24.04
N PHE A 263 -16.51 9.36 23.43
CA PHE A 263 -16.87 7.95 23.33
C PHE A 263 -15.89 7.15 22.47
N LEU A 264 -15.37 7.75 21.40
CA LEU A 264 -14.35 7.14 20.56
C LEU A 264 -13.07 6.87 21.34
N VAL A 265 -12.55 7.84 22.11
CA VAL A 265 -11.38 7.66 22.99
C VAL A 265 -11.59 6.53 24.00
N LEU A 266 -12.77 6.47 24.64
CA LEU A 266 -13.09 5.40 25.58
C LEU A 266 -13.16 4.03 24.89
N ALA A 267 -13.78 3.95 23.72
CA ALA A 267 -13.87 2.71 22.94
C ALA A 267 -12.48 2.25 22.45
N GLU A 268 -11.67 3.16 21.92
CA GLU A 268 -10.32 2.89 21.42
C GLU A 268 -9.40 2.44 22.55
N SER A 269 -9.36 3.17 23.67
CA SER A 269 -8.54 2.81 24.83
C SER A 269 -8.94 1.45 25.45
N LEU A 270 -10.24 1.15 25.52
CA LEU A 270 -10.75 -0.15 25.98
C LEU A 270 -10.39 -1.26 24.99
N SER A 271 -10.52 -1.03 23.68
CA SER A 271 -10.14 -2.00 22.66
C SER A 271 -8.65 -2.32 22.69
N LEU A 272 -7.78 -1.32 22.87
CA LEU A 272 -6.33 -1.52 23.05
C LEU A 272 -6.01 -2.28 24.33
N PHE A 273 -6.72 -1.99 25.42
CA PHE A 273 -6.54 -2.71 26.68
C PHE A 273 -6.91 -4.20 26.54
N LEU A 274 -8.08 -4.50 25.98
CA LEU A 274 -8.53 -5.88 25.72
C LEU A 274 -7.58 -6.61 24.76
N PHE A 275 -7.16 -5.94 23.69
CA PHE A 275 -6.20 -6.50 22.74
C PHE A 275 -4.84 -6.77 23.39
N GLY A 276 -4.39 -5.85 24.26
CA GLY A 276 -3.17 -6.02 25.06
C GLY A 276 -3.21 -7.27 25.94
N ILE A 277 -4.36 -7.55 26.57
CA ILE A 277 -4.59 -8.78 27.36
C ILE A 277 -4.54 -10.03 26.48
N ALA A 278 -5.24 -10.02 25.34
CA ALA A 278 -5.31 -11.16 24.42
C ALA A 278 -3.92 -11.52 23.87
N VAL A 279 -3.14 -10.51 23.50
CA VAL A 279 -1.85 -10.66 22.81
C VAL A 279 -0.66 -10.77 23.78
N ARG A 280 -0.87 -10.43 25.07
CA ARG A 280 0.12 -10.42 26.15
C ARG A 280 1.22 -9.37 25.98
N VAL A 281 0.86 -8.19 25.51
CA VAL A 281 1.79 -7.06 25.34
C VAL A 281 1.53 -6.03 26.44
N ARG A 282 2.52 -5.87 27.35
CA ARG A 282 2.39 -4.97 28.50
C ARG A 282 2.18 -3.50 28.11
N PHE A 283 2.78 -3.05 27.01
CA PHE A 283 2.67 -1.67 26.54
C PHE A 283 1.22 -1.29 26.22
N PHE A 284 0.47 -2.15 25.52
CA PHE A 284 -0.94 -1.92 25.22
C PHE A 284 -1.84 -1.97 26.47
N ILE A 285 -1.52 -2.86 27.43
CA ILE A 285 -2.26 -2.95 28.68
C ILE A 285 -2.09 -1.66 29.50
N LEU A 286 -0.85 -1.19 29.69
CA LEU A 286 -0.57 0.01 30.47
C LEU A 286 -1.06 1.28 29.77
N GLY A 287 -0.81 1.41 28.46
CA GLY A 287 -1.26 2.55 27.66
C GLY A 287 -2.78 2.63 27.57
N GLY A 288 -3.45 1.51 27.30
CA GLY A 288 -4.91 1.44 27.28
C GLY A 288 -5.52 1.79 28.63
N ALA A 289 -5.03 1.19 29.72
CA ALA A 289 -5.55 1.47 31.07
C ALA A 289 -5.38 2.94 31.49
N ALA A 290 -4.21 3.53 31.25
CA ALA A 290 -3.95 4.93 31.57
C ALA A 290 -4.90 5.88 30.81
N LEU A 291 -5.19 5.58 29.54
CA LEU A 291 -6.08 6.40 28.72
C LEU A 291 -7.56 6.16 29.00
N VAL A 292 -7.97 4.95 29.42
CA VAL A 292 -9.33 4.74 29.95
C VAL A 292 -9.55 5.62 31.18
N VAL A 293 -8.57 5.72 32.08
CA VAL A 293 -8.64 6.61 33.26
C VAL A 293 -8.68 8.09 32.84
N GLY A 294 -7.82 8.49 31.90
CA GLY A 294 -7.82 9.87 31.36
C GLY A 294 -9.15 10.24 30.69
N GLY A 295 -9.68 9.35 29.86
CA GLY A 295 -11.00 9.49 29.23
C GLY A 295 -12.14 9.51 30.24
N ALA A 296 -12.06 8.72 31.31
CA ALA A 296 -13.03 8.70 32.40
C ALA A 296 -13.04 10.01 33.20
N ILE A 297 -11.87 10.53 33.59
CA ILE A 297 -11.75 11.85 34.26
C ILE A 297 -12.41 12.92 33.39
N ARG A 298 -12.11 12.89 32.10
CA ARG A 298 -12.67 13.83 31.14
C ARG A 298 -14.17 13.69 30.99
N ALA A 299 -14.69 12.46 30.93
CA ALA A 299 -16.11 12.17 30.86
C ALA A 299 -16.85 12.77 32.06
N VAL A 300 -16.28 12.64 33.26
CA VAL A 300 -16.82 13.24 34.48
C VAL A 300 -16.83 14.77 34.38
N ILE A 301 -15.73 15.39 33.95
CA ILE A 301 -15.66 16.85 33.75
C ILE A 301 -16.73 17.32 32.75
N TYR A 302 -16.93 16.59 31.66
CA TYR A 302 -17.94 16.90 30.67
C TYR A 302 -19.38 16.80 31.23
N THR A 303 -19.67 15.76 32.02
CA THR A 303 -20.99 15.63 32.68
C THR A 303 -21.30 16.75 33.68
N LEU A 304 -20.27 17.34 34.30
CA LEU A 304 -20.44 18.47 35.22
C LEU A 304 -20.82 19.77 34.47
N GLY A 305 -20.38 19.91 33.21
CA GLY A 305 -20.74 21.06 32.36
C GLY A 305 -22.07 20.87 31.61
N HIS A 306 -22.44 19.63 31.27
CA HIS A 306 -23.61 19.31 30.44
C HIS A 306 -24.46 18.20 31.07
N GLY A 307 -25.23 18.57 32.10
CA GLY A 307 -26.03 17.64 32.90
C GLY A 307 -27.06 16.82 32.12
N ASP A 308 -27.57 17.35 30.99
CA ASP A 308 -28.59 16.69 30.17
C ASP A 308 -28.09 15.42 29.46
N GLN A 309 -26.77 15.28 29.27
CA GLN A 309 -26.15 14.13 28.58
C GLN A 309 -25.55 13.10 29.54
N ALA A 310 -25.69 13.31 30.85
CA ALA A 310 -25.29 12.38 31.89
C ALA A 310 -25.80 10.92 31.70
N PRO A 311 -27.07 10.65 31.31
CA PRO A 311 -27.56 9.27 31.25
C PRO A 311 -26.85 8.41 30.18
N LEU A 312 -26.19 9.03 29.20
CA LEU A 312 -25.44 8.30 28.17
C LEU A 312 -23.99 8.00 28.59
N ILE A 313 -23.41 8.85 29.44
CA ILE A 313 -21.98 8.80 29.81
C ILE A 313 -21.73 7.85 30.98
N TRP A 314 -22.62 7.83 31.98
CA TRP A 314 -22.54 6.91 33.13
C TRP A 314 -22.48 5.42 32.77
N PRO A 315 -23.31 4.87 31.85
CA PRO A 315 -23.22 3.46 31.47
C PRO A 315 -21.91 3.14 30.76
N ALA A 316 -21.38 4.05 29.93
CA ALA A 316 -20.10 3.84 29.26
C ALA A 316 -18.93 3.82 30.26
N LEU A 317 -18.94 4.72 31.25
CA LEU A 317 -18.01 4.71 32.38
C LEU A 317 -18.11 3.42 33.20
N GLY A 318 -19.33 2.97 33.49
CA GLY A 318 -19.58 1.72 34.21
C GLY A 318 -19.01 0.51 33.47
N LEU A 319 -19.24 0.42 32.16
CA LEU A 319 -18.69 -0.63 31.30
C LEU A 319 -17.15 -0.59 31.26
N ALA A 320 -16.55 0.59 31.13
CA ALA A 320 -15.11 0.75 31.13
C ALA A 320 -14.48 0.35 32.49
N GLY A 321 -15.13 0.72 33.60
CA GLY A 321 -14.71 0.33 34.95
C GLY A 321 -14.79 -1.19 35.17
N LEU A 322 -15.88 -1.82 34.74
CA LEU A 322 -16.03 -3.28 34.78
C LEU A 322 -14.97 -3.99 33.92
N ALA A 323 -14.65 -3.47 32.74
CA ALA A 323 -13.61 -4.02 31.88
C ALA A 323 -12.21 -3.97 32.53
N LEU A 324 -11.88 -2.86 33.21
CA LEU A 324 -10.62 -2.74 33.96
C LEU A 324 -10.56 -3.70 35.15
N LEU A 325 -11.66 -3.82 35.91
CA LEU A 325 -11.75 -4.77 37.02
C LEU A 325 -11.58 -6.21 36.54
N GLY A 326 -12.34 -6.61 35.51
CA GLY A 326 -12.20 -7.94 34.89
C GLY A 326 -10.78 -8.20 34.37
N GLY A 327 -10.17 -7.21 33.71
CA GLY A 327 -8.79 -7.30 33.23
C GLY A 327 -7.77 -7.46 34.35
N SER A 328 -7.92 -6.73 35.46
CA SER A 328 -7.02 -6.84 36.62
C SER A 328 -7.12 -8.19 37.32
N ILE A 329 -8.32 -8.73 37.53
CA ILE A 329 -8.56 -10.07 38.08
C ILE A 329 -7.95 -11.15 37.17
N PHE A 330 -8.13 -11.02 35.86
CA PHE A 330 -7.54 -11.96 34.91
C PHE A 330 -6.01 -11.94 34.93
N LEU A 331 -5.39 -10.76 35.09
CA LEU A 331 -3.94 -10.63 35.17
C LEU A 331 -3.36 -11.20 36.48
N THR A 332 -4.08 -11.12 37.60
CA THR A 332 -3.64 -11.69 38.88
C THR A 332 -3.75 -13.21 38.89
N TRP A 333 -4.83 -13.78 38.35
CA TRP A 333 -5.03 -15.24 38.23
C TRP A 333 -3.99 -15.93 37.32
N ARG A 334 -3.44 -15.22 36.35
CA ARG A 334 -2.56 -15.79 35.33
C ARG A 334 -1.07 -15.74 35.68
N ARG A 335 -0.68 -15.28 36.87
CA ARG A 335 0.71 -15.40 37.34
C ARG A 335 1.01 -16.90 37.54
N PRO A 336 1.94 -17.50 36.78
CA PRO A 336 2.34 -18.87 37.06
C PRO A 336 2.93 -18.90 38.47
N SER A 337 2.34 -19.71 39.34
CA SER A 337 2.97 -20.14 40.58
C SER A 337 4.35 -20.69 40.22
N LEU A 338 5.42 -20.00 40.62
CA LEU A 338 6.78 -20.51 40.50
C LEU A 338 6.82 -21.88 41.20
N PRO A 339 7.35 -22.94 40.56
CA PRO A 339 7.64 -24.17 41.27
C PRO A 339 8.70 -23.82 42.33
N SER A 340 8.33 -24.04 43.58
CA SER A 340 9.16 -23.91 44.79
C SER A 340 10.39 -24.79 44.74
#